data_AF-A0A9X2EI18-F1
#
_entry.id   AF-A0A9X2EI18-F1
#
_cell.length_a   1.000
_cell.length_b   1.000
_cell.length_c   1.000
_cell.angle_alpha   90.00
_cell.angle_beta   90.00
_cell.angle_gamma   90.00
#
_symmetry.space_group_name_H-M   'P 1'
#
loop_
_entity.id
_entity.type
_entity.pdbx_description
1 polymer ?
#
loop_
_entity_poly.entity_id
_entity_poly.type
_entity_poly.pdbx_seq_one_letter_code
_entity_poly.pdbx_strand_id
1 'polypeptide(L)'
;MDRRLLLAPLLVALAACGQDGPLRPADGSDLPPQPALATERPDAEALLTAPPIARPERVDELVRQSTPRQPDPFDLPPPEGGAAPAPSPESEDDDDIAPEEDPIP
;
A
#
# COMPACT_ATOMS: atom_id res chain seq x y z
N MET A 1 39.22 29.44 19.20
CA MET A 1 37.75 29.47 19.08
C MET A 1 37.27 28.04 19.15
N ASP A 2 36.72 27.65 20.29
CA ASP A 2 36.41 26.26 20.56
C ASP A 2 35.28 25.80 19.63
N ARG A 3 35.52 24.76 18.82
CA ARG A 3 34.52 24.16 17.92
C ARG A 3 33.19 23.83 18.63
N ARG A 4 33.25 23.65 19.96
CA ARG A 4 32.09 23.46 20.84
C ARG A 4 31.11 24.64 20.81
N LEU A 5 31.58 25.87 20.60
CA LEU A 5 30.74 27.07 20.47
C LEU A 5 29.91 27.07 19.18
N LEU A 6 30.36 26.38 18.12
CA LEU A 6 29.59 26.25 16.87
C LEU A 6 28.62 25.06 16.88
N LEU A 7 28.86 24.06 17.73
CA LEU A 7 28.06 22.83 17.77
C LEU A 7 26.68 23.04 18.41
N ALA A 8 26.60 23.86 19.46
CA ALA A 8 25.37 24.13 20.19
C ALA A 8 24.24 24.76 19.34
N PRO A 9 24.45 25.86 18.59
CA PRO A 9 23.39 26.45 17.78
C PRO A 9 22.95 25.53 16.62
N LEU A 10 23.85 24.71 16.08
CA LEU A 10 23.54 23.75 15.04
C LEU A 10 22.53 22.70 15.54
N LEU A 11 22.75 22.15 16.74
CA LEU A 11 21.83 21.17 17.33
C LEU A 11 20.45 21.77 17.65
N VAL A 12 20.41 23.03 18.10
CA VAL A 12 19.13 23.74 18.33
C VAL A 12 18.38 23.95 17.01
N ALA A 13 19.09 24.33 15.94
CA ALA A 13 18.48 24.50 14.62
C ALA A 13 17.90 23.21 14.06
N LEU A 14 18.55 22.06 14.29
CA LEU A 14 18.04 20.74 13.85
C LEU A 14 16.80 20.30 14.63
N ALA A 15 16.66 20.69 15.90
CA ALA A 15 15.51 20.32 16.73
C ALA A 15 14.24 21.16 16.42
N ALA A 16 14.36 22.26 15.67
CA ALA A 16 13.24 23.17 15.42
C ALA A 16 12.24 22.68 14.36
N CYS A 17 12.52 21.59 13.64
CA CYS A 17 11.73 21.16 12.46
C CYS A 17 10.62 20.12 12.76
N GLY A 18 10.28 19.88 14.03
CA GLY A 18 9.37 18.79 14.43
C GLY A 18 8.27 19.21 15.41
N GLN A 19 7.61 20.36 15.18
CA GLN A 19 6.51 20.78 16.04
C GLN A 19 5.28 19.90 15.79
N ASP A 20 4.87 19.15 16.81
CA ASP A 20 3.65 18.34 16.81
C ASP A 20 2.53 19.16 17.47
N GLY A 21 1.40 19.32 16.79
CA GLY A 21 0.28 20.11 17.25
C GLY A 21 -0.72 20.41 16.13
N PRO A 22 -1.89 20.97 16.46
CA PRO A 22 -2.96 21.16 15.50
C PRO A 22 -2.52 22.09 14.37
N LEU A 23 -2.63 21.59 13.15
CA LEU A 23 -2.32 22.36 11.95
C LEU A 23 -3.42 23.38 11.68
N ARG A 24 -3.01 24.57 11.27
CA ARG A 24 -3.92 25.60 10.74
C ARG A 24 -3.52 25.91 9.29
N PRO A 25 -4.46 26.33 8.44
CA PRO A 25 -4.12 26.89 7.14
C PRO A 25 -3.10 28.02 7.25
N ALA A 26 -2.34 28.24 6.17
CA ALA A 26 -1.45 29.39 6.09
C ALA A 26 -2.25 30.69 6.23
N ASP A 27 -1.60 31.75 6.75
CA ASP A 27 -2.26 33.03 6.94
C ASP A 27 -2.88 33.54 5.62
N GLY A 28 -4.16 33.92 5.68
CA GLY A 28 -4.94 34.34 4.52
C GLY A 28 -5.48 33.19 3.65
N SER A 29 -5.27 31.93 4.03
CA SER A 29 -5.89 30.76 3.41
C SER A 29 -7.02 30.21 4.26
N ASP A 30 -8.09 29.75 3.61
CA ASP A 30 -9.22 29.08 4.26
C ASP A 30 -9.20 27.58 3.97
N LEU A 31 -9.96 26.84 4.78
CA LEU A 31 -10.26 25.43 4.49
C LEU A 31 -10.98 25.30 3.13
N PRO A 32 -10.82 24.16 2.43
CA PRO A 32 -11.54 23.91 1.19
C PRO A 32 -13.06 24.05 1.39
N PRO A 33 -13.79 24.48 0.35
CA PRO A 33 -15.24 24.57 0.41
C PRO A 33 -15.86 23.19 0.66
N GLN A 34 -17.07 23.20 1.21
CA GLN A 34 -17.81 21.97 1.49
C GLN A 34 -18.05 21.16 0.19
N PRO A 35 -17.75 19.85 0.19
CA PRO A 35 -18.08 18.98 -0.93
C PRO A 35 -19.59 18.95 -1.19
N ALA A 36 -19.99 18.84 -2.45
CA ALA A 36 -21.41 18.94 -2.85
C ALA A 36 -22.34 17.92 -2.16
N LEU A 37 -21.80 16.78 -1.75
CA LEU A 37 -22.57 15.69 -1.12
C LEU A 37 -22.33 15.57 0.39
N ALA A 38 -21.47 16.42 0.96
CA ALA A 38 -21.18 16.38 2.40
C ALA A 38 -22.26 17.17 3.16
N THR A 39 -22.71 16.64 4.31
CA THR A 39 -23.68 17.34 5.18
C THR A 39 -23.07 18.56 5.87
N GLU A 40 -21.76 18.53 6.13
CA GLU A 40 -21.01 19.62 6.74
C GLU A 40 -19.64 19.82 6.09
N ARG A 41 -18.99 20.96 6.36
CA ARG A 41 -17.63 21.25 5.90
C ARG A 41 -16.62 20.51 6.80
N PRO A 42 -15.67 19.73 6.24
CA PRO A 42 -14.63 19.08 7.04
C PRO A 42 -13.74 20.10 7.76
N ASP A 43 -13.31 19.75 8.98
CA ASP A 43 -12.28 20.49 9.70
C ASP A 43 -10.87 20.02 9.32
N ALA A 44 -9.83 20.63 9.92
CA ALA A 44 -8.45 20.31 9.59
C ALA A 44 -8.09 18.84 9.90
N GLU A 45 -8.59 18.28 11.01
CA GLU A 45 -8.30 16.91 11.43
C GLU A 45 -8.95 15.90 10.48
N ALA A 46 -10.20 16.14 10.10
CA ALA A 46 -10.94 15.33 9.15
C ALA A 46 -10.27 15.30 7.77
N LEU A 47 -9.66 16.42 7.33
CA LEU A 47 -8.94 16.47 6.05
C LEU A 47 -7.60 15.73 6.07
N LEU A 48 -6.94 15.65 7.24
CA LEU A 48 -5.68 14.94 7.41
C LEU A 48 -5.89 13.43 7.61
N THR A 49 -7.08 13.04 8.06
CA THR A 49 -7.46 11.64 8.26
C THR A 49 -7.83 10.99 6.93
N ALA A 50 -7.03 10.04 6.47
CA ALA A 50 -7.32 9.29 5.25
C ALA A 50 -8.58 8.42 5.44
N PRO A 51 -9.56 8.47 4.51
CA PRO A 51 -10.72 7.59 4.60
C PRO A 51 -10.33 6.12 4.31
N PRO A 52 -11.12 5.14 4.77
CA PRO A 52 -10.81 3.71 4.59
C PRO A 52 -10.57 3.31 3.13
N ILE A 53 -11.25 3.94 2.19
CA ILE A 53 -11.07 3.65 0.75
C ILE A 53 -9.75 4.18 0.18
N ALA A 54 -9.19 5.25 0.77
CA ALA A 54 -7.92 5.84 0.33
C ALA A 54 -6.72 5.09 0.89
N ARG A 55 -6.89 4.43 2.04
CA ARG A 55 -5.88 3.56 2.66
C ARG A 55 -6.57 2.31 3.21
N PRO A 56 -6.94 1.36 2.34
CA PRO A 56 -7.57 0.13 2.78
C PRO A 56 -6.61 -0.65 3.67
N GLU A 57 -7.17 -1.28 4.69
CA GLU A 57 -6.43 -2.24 5.49
C GLU A 57 -6.00 -3.39 4.58
N ARG A 58 -4.71 -3.73 4.65
CA ARG A 58 -4.22 -4.94 4.01
C ARG A 58 -4.28 -6.07 5.00
N VAL A 59 -5.08 -7.08 4.68
CA VAL A 59 -4.99 -8.37 5.33
C VAL A 59 -3.79 -9.08 4.73
N ASP A 60 -2.64 -8.97 5.38
CA ASP A 60 -1.44 -9.68 4.96
C ASP A 60 -1.54 -11.12 5.51
N GLU A 61 -2.00 -12.06 4.68
CA GLU A 61 -1.89 -13.48 5.01
C GLU A 61 -0.43 -13.91 4.94
N LEU A 62 0.08 -14.46 6.04
CA LEU A 62 1.49 -14.84 6.14
C LEU A 62 1.76 -16.10 5.31
N VAL A 63 2.18 -15.91 4.06
CA VAL A 63 2.62 -17.01 3.18
C VAL A 63 3.95 -17.56 3.72
N ARG A 64 3.91 -18.78 4.28
CA ARG A 64 5.10 -19.43 4.86
C ARG A 64 6.01 -20.10 3.82
N GLN A 65 5.45 -20.45 2.67
CA GLN A 65 6.13 -21.14 1.59
C GLN A 65 5.52 -20.76 0.24
N SER A 66 6.35 -20.66 -0.79
CA SER A 66 5.88 -20.41 -2.15
C SER A 66 5.25 -21.66 -2.77
N THR A 67 4.14 -21.50 -3.48
CA THR A 67 3.56 -22.54 -4.34
C THR A 67 3.97 -22.31 -5.80
N PRO A 68 4.11 -23.38 -6.60
CA PRO A 68 4.22 -23.25 -8.06
C PRO A 68 3.02 -22.49 -8.63
N ARG A 69 3.27 -21.58 -9.57
CA ARG A 69 2.20 -20.84 -10.25
C ARG A 69 1.57 -21.72 -11.33
N GLN A 70 0.26 -21.62 -11.51
CA GLN A 70 -0.41 -22.19 -12.67
C GLN A 70 0.18 -21.56 -13.95
N PRO A 71 0.44 -22.34 -15.01
CA PRO A 71 0.81 -21.79 -16.32
C PRO A 71 -0.18 -20.70 -16.76
N ASP A 72 0.36 -19.60 -17.29
CA ASP A 72 -0.44 -18.47 -17.76
C ASP A 72 -1.19 -18.87 -19.05
N PRO A 73 -2.55 -18.88 -19.05
CA PRO A 73 -3.32 -19.24 -20.23
C PRO A 73 -3.13 -18.27 -21.40
N PHE A 74 -2.51 -17.11 -21.17
CA PHE A 74 -2.22 -16.09 -22.18
C PHE A 74 -0.72 -15.98 -22.52
N ASP A 75 0.10 -16.97 -22.15
CA ASP A 75 1.49 -17.07 -22.59
C ASP A 75 1.55 -17.48 -24.08
N LEU A 76 1.11 -16.57 -24.95
CA LEU A 76 1.05 -16.78 -26.39
C LEU A 76 2.46 -16.70 -26.98
N PRO A 77 2.82 -17.58 -27.93
CA PRO A 77 4.09 -17.49 -28.62
C PRO A 77 4.19 -16.17 -29.41
N PRO A 78 5.42 -15.67 -29.65
CA PRO A 78 5.64 -14.45 -30.42
C PRO A 78 5.02 -14.56 -31.83
N PRO A 79 4.54 -13.45 -32.41
CA PRO A 79 3.70 -13.43 -33.61
C PRO A 79 4.37 -13.92 -34.91
N GLU A 80 5.69 -14.16 -34.89
CA GLU A 80 6.45 -14.68 -36.03
C GLU A 80 7.09 -16.04 -35.70
N GLY A 81 6.24 -17.06 -35.52
CA GLY A 81 6.52 -18.42 -35.97
C GLY A 81 7.74 -19.17 -35.40
N GLY A 82 8.16 -18.88 -34.17
CA GLY A 82 9.10 -19.72 -33.41
C GLY A 82 8.40 -20.40 -32.24
N ALA A 83 8.42 -21.72 -32.17
CA ALA A 83 7.69 -22.48 -31.16
C ALA A 83 8.18 -22.18 -29.74
N ALA A 84 7.24 -21.95 -28.81
CA ALA A 84 7.55 -22.04 -27.38
C ALA A 84 8.10 -23.46 -27.09
N PRO A 85 9.20 -23.61 -26.35
CA PRO A 85 9.66 -24.93 -25.93
C PRO A 85 8.54 -25.60 -25.12
N ALA A 86 8.31 -26.89 -25.38
CA ALA A 86 7.23 -27.62 -24.72
C ALA A 86 7.40 -27.58 -23.19
N PRO A 87 6.31 -27.41 -22.42
CA PRO A 87 6.36 -27.72 -20.99
C PRO A 87 6.84 -29.17 -20.85
N SER A 88 7.79 -29.41 -19.96
CA SER A 88 8.19 -30.78 -19.61
C SER A 88 6.96 -31.56 -19.14
N PRO A 89 6.81 -32.85 -19.47
CA PRO A 89 5.59 -33.58 -19.22
C PRO A 89 5.20 -33.47 -17.75
N GLU A 90 4.04 -32.86 -17.55
CA GLU A 90 3.20 -32.99 -16.37
C GLU A 90 3.13 -34.49 -16.04
N SER A 91 3.67 -34.88 -14.89
CA SER A 91 3.26 -36.13 -14.27
C SER A 91 1.80 -35.95 -13.84
N GLU A 92 0.91 -36.44 -14.69
CA GLU A 92 -0.46 -36.83 -14.33
C GLU A 92 -0.35 -37.85 -13.20
N ASP A 93 -0.49 -37.42 -11.95
CA ASP A 93 -0.98 -38.26 -10.87
C ASP A 93 -2.29 -37.62 -10.39
N ASP A 94 -3.38 -38.07 -11.02
CA ASP A 94 -4.74 -38.01 -10.49
C ASP A 94 -4.75 -38.73 -9.12
N ASP A 95 -4.92 -37.96 -8.04
CA ASP A 95 -5.46 -38.48 -6.79
C ASP A 95 -6.41 -37.42 -6.20
N ASP A 96 -7.69 -37.61 -6.51
CA ASP A 96 -8.90 -37.22 -5.78
C ASP A 96 -8.76 -36.10 -4.72
N ILE A 97 -9.06 -34.86 -5.10
CA ILE A 97 -9.55 -33.85 -4.15
C ILE A 97 -11.07 -33.77 -4.30
N ALA A 98 -11.77 -34.56 -3.50
CA ALA A 98 -13.20 -34.40 -3.30
C ALA A 98 -13.51 -32.99 -2.76
N PRO A 99 -14.68 -32.40 -3.09
CA PRO A 99 -15.11 -31.16 -2.45
C PRO A 99 -15.55 -31.49 -1.02
N GLU A 100 -14.67 -31.26 -0.03
CA GLU A 100 -15.08 -31.20 1.36
C GLU A 100 -15.77 -29.85 1.58
N GLU A 101 -17.10 -29.84 1.41
CA GLU A 101 -17.96 -28.79 1.95
C GLU A 101 -17.93 -28.88 3.48
N ASP A 102 -16.99 -28.19 4.11
CA ASP A 102 -17.08 -27.87 5.53
C ASP A 102 -18.03 -26.67 5.71
N PRO A 103 -19.15 -26.80 6.42
CA PRO A 103 -20.00 -25.67 6.75
C PRO A 103 -19.24 -24.74 7.72
N ILE A 104 -19.05 -23.50 7.28
CA ILE A 104 -18.57 -22.40 8.12
C ILE A 104 -19.61 -22.19 9.25
N PRO A 105 -19.21 -22.12 10.55
CA PRO A 105 -20.12 -21.87 11.66
C PRO A 105 -20.72 -20.45 11.67
#